data_AF-A0A946BLN8-F1
#
_entry.id   AF-A0A946BLN8-F1
#
_cell.length_a   1.000
_cell.length_b   1.000
_cell.length_c   1.000
_cell.angle_alpha   90.00
_cell.angle_beta   90.00
_cell.angle_gamma   90.00
#
_symmetry.space_group_name_H-M   'P 1'
#
loop_
_entity.id
_entity.type
_entity.pdbx_description
1 polymer ?
#
loop_
_entity_poly.entity_id
_entity_poly.type
_entity_poly.pdbx_seq_one_letter_code
_entity_poly.pdbx_strand_id
1 'polypeptide(L)'
;MPHTTAYAEEFTTPSGNVLRERLAEFQEIKPRSLIEFQPFRAEKKAFGPNGSTISLLSLNPKFNTWFILEVSSGSQVERYHLELAEPQNTTLTLQGGGTVNLVFGNDSSATLCSPWLGPNDELSEARNTGLPYAPICNRLAFLRNKVRGNRSNREAVAEFLRDNITFGESLVGLIKGSFYEDAYMNSGEVVDGGDAGGIVASLGKAKLSDDPILKTNFGFELDGASEGVAAGSWYAIKEVHGVYASVMQPGMISQEILDTPGANRLDTVERRADVYLIAFDLSQFKLGYELGTDHPRLGWSPRPA
;
A
#
# COMPACT_ATOMS: atom_id res chain seq x y z
N MET A 1 18.82 -42.33 3.37
CA MET A 1 17.74 -41.76 4.19
C MET A 1 16.76 -41.10 3.25
N PRO A 2 15.45 -41.31 3.36
CA PRO A 2 14.51 -40.67 2.45
C PRO A 2 14.49 -39.18 2.76
N HIS A 3 14.80 -38.34 1.76
CA HIS A 3 14.51 -36.92 1.82
C HIS A 3 13.00 -36.77 1.72
N THR A 4 12.32 -36.73 2.86
CA THR A 4 10.92 -36.32 2.91
C THR A 4 10.88 -34.88 2.44
N THR A 5 10.37 -34.64 1.23
CA THR A 5 10.02 -33.29 0.77
C THR A 5 8.94 -32.79 1.72
N ALA A 6 9.34 -32.00 2.72
CA ALA A 6 8.40 -31.39 3.64
C ALA A 6 7.71 -30.25 2.90
N TYR A 7 6.43 -30.43 2.59
CA TYR A 7 5.59 -29.33 2.11
C TYR A 7 5.47 -28.27 3.22
N ALA A 8 5.30 -27.02 2.82
CA ALA A 8 5.13 -25.93 3.77
C ALA A 8 3.84 -26.13 4.59
N GLU A 9 3.97 -26.52 5.87
CA GLU A 9 2.82 -26.55 6.77
C GLU A 9 2.39 -25.13 7.15
N GLU A 10 1.12 -24.82 6.95
CA GLU A 10 0.51 -23.54 7.31
C GLU A 10 0.65 -23.21 8.81
N PHE A 11 0.53 -21.92 9.11
CA PHE A 11 0.36 -21.46 10.48
C PHE A 11 -1.07 -21.75 10.95
N THR A 12 -1.21 -22.41 12.10
CA THR A 12 -2.53 -22.57 12.70
C THR A 12 -2.96 -21.27 13.36
N THR A 13 -4.16 -20.79 13.01
CA THR A 13 -4.76 -19.64 13.72
C THR A 13 -4.98 -20.02 15.19
N PRO A 14 -4.56 -19.18 16.15
CA PRO A 14 -4.77 -19.47 17.57
C PRO A 14 -6.27 -19.56 17.89
N SER A 15 -6.64 -20.46 18.79
CA SER A 15 -8.03 -20.73 19.17
C SER A 15 -8.17 -20.91 20.69
N GLY A 16 -9.41 -21.08 21.16
CA GLY A 16 -9.70 -21.33 22.57
C GLY A 16 -9.25 -20.20 23.50
N ASN A 17 -8.63 -20.57 24.63
CA ASN A 17 -8.24 -19.62 25.66
C ASN A 17 -7.18 -18.61 25.19
N VAL A 18 -6.23 -19.04 24.35
CA VAL A 18 -5.17 -18.15 23.83
C VAL A 18 -5.78 -17.01 23.01
N LEU A 19 -6.74 -17.32 22.13
CA LEU A 19 -7.42 -16.30 21.35
C LEU A 19 -8.30 -15.41 22.24
N ARG A 20 -9.03 -16.00 23.19
CA ARG A 20 -9.89 -15.25 24.13
C ARG A 20 -9.09 -14.24 24.95
N GLU A 21 -7.94 -14.64 25.48
CA GLU A 21 -7.06 -13.77 26.26
C GLU A 21 -6.49 -12.63 25.40
N ARG A 22 -6.03 -12.93 24.17
CA ARG A 22 -5.52 -11.90 23.26
C ARG A 22 -6.60 -10.94 22.77
N LEU A 23 -7.84 -11.40 22.59
CA LEU A 23 -8.97 -10.53 22.24
C LEU A 23 -9.40 -9.65 23.42
N ALA A 24 -9.42 -10.20 24.63
CA ALA A 24 -9.66 -9.42 25.84
C ALA A 24 -8.57 -8.36 26.02
N GLU A 25 -7.31 -8.76 25.82
CA GLU A 25 -6.21 -7.82 25.82
C GLU A 25 -6.42 -6.74 24.76
N PHE A 26 -6.70 -7.09 23.49
CA PHE A 26 -6.92 -6.15 22.38
C PHE A 26 -7.98 -5.07 22.68
N GLN A 27 -9.00 -5.36 23.50
CA GLN A 27 -10.04 -4.41 23.89
C GLN A 27 -9.58 -3.34 24.88
N GLU A 28 -8.45 -3.52 25.56
CA GLU A 28 -7.94 -2.52 26.50
C GLU A 28 -7.38 -1.28 25.77
N ILE A 29 -7.71 -0.09 26.28
CA ILE A 29 -7.19 1.18 25.77
C ILE A 29 -5.79 1.41 26.37
N LYS A 30 -4.76 0.93 25.68
CA LYS A 30 -3.34 1.14 26.05
C LYS A 30 -2.46 1.26 24.80
N PRO A 31 -1.28 1.91 24.89
CA PRO A 31 -0.27 1.85 23.83
C PRO A 31 0.14 0.40 23.54
N ARG A 32 0.31 0.07 22.26
CA ARG A 32 0.69 -1.27 21.78
C ARG A 32 1.64 -1.19 20.60
N SER A 33 2.47 -2.21 20.47
CA SER A 33 3.22 -2.51 19.26
C SER A 33 2.31 -3.09 18.16
N LEU A 34 2.79 -3.06 16.91
CA LEU A 34 2.12 -3.71 15.77
C LEU A 34 1.82 -5.19 16.06
N ILE A 35 2.73 -5.89 16.73
CA ILE A 35 2.57 -7.32 17.04
C ILE A 35 1.44 -7.54 18.05
N GLU A 36 1.34 -6.70 19.08
CA GLU A 36 0.28 -6.79 20.10
C GLU A 36 -1.10 -6.43 19.55
N PHE A 37 -1.17 -5.62 18.49
CA PHE A 37 -2.41 -5.34 17.75
C PHE A 37 -2.94 -6.53 16.94
N GLN A 38 -2.19 -7.62 16.82
CA GLN A 38 -2.57 -8.78 16.00
C GLN A 38 -2.97 -9.96 16.90
N PRO A 39 -4.24 -10.08 17.33
CA PRO A 39 -4.66 -11.15 18.24
C PRO A 39 -4.54 -12.55 17.61
N PHE A 40 -4.68 -12.64 16.29
CA PHE A 40 -4.61 -13.86 15.50
C PHE A 40 -3.18 -14.31 15.17
N ARG A 41 -2.15 -13.57 15.59
CA ARG A 41 -0.75 -13.89 15.26
C ARG A 41 -0.35 -15.31 15.66
N ALA A 42 0.46 -15.97 14.85
CA ALA A 42 0.99 -17.30 15.13
C ALA A 42 2.50 -17.34 14.85
N GLU A 43 3.25 -18.03 15.70
CA GLU A 43 4.72 -18.03 15.66
C GLU A 43 5.24 -19.46 15.48
N LYS A 44 6.26 -19.62 14.63
CA LYS A 44 7.08 -20.83 14.53
C LYS A 44 8.52 -20.46 14.82
N LYS A 45 9.19 -21.28 15.62
CA LYS A 45 10.61 -21.11 15.96
C LYS A 45 11.40 -22.31 15.49
N ALA A 46 12.60 -22.04 14.99
CA ALA A 46 13.56 -23.06 14.62
C ALA A 46 14.94 -22.68 15.18
N PHE A 47 15.69 -23.69 15.56
CA PHE A 47 17.00 -23.54 16.17
C PHE A 47 18.07 -23.98 15.18
N GLY A 48 18.97 -23.07 14.86
CA GLY A 48 20.11 -23.33 14.00
C GLY A 48 21.36 -23.76 14.79
N PRO A 49 22.47 -24.01 14.09
CA PRO A 49 23.75 -24.31 14.71
C PRO A 49 24.20 -23.17 15.65
N ASN A 50 25.04 -23.52 16.64
CA ASN A 50 25.68 -22.56 17.56
C ASN A 50 24.72 -21.71 18.40
N GLY A 51 23.49 -22.18 18.63
CA GLY A 51 22.49 -21.48 19.45
C GLY A 51 21.78 -20.34 18.71
N SER A 52 21.95 -20.22 17.39
CA SER A 52 21.14 -19.30 16.59
C SER A 52 19.66 -19.71 16.65
N THR A 53 18.78 -18.71 16.79
CA THR A 53 17.34 -18.94 16.85
C THR A 53 16.67 -18.09 15.79
N ILE A 54 15.85 -18.72 14.97
CA ILE A 54 15.04 -18.04 13.97
C ILE A 54 13.58 -18.14 14.42
N SER A 55 12.89 -17.01 14.45
CA SER A 55 11.45 -16.97 14.67
C SER A 55 10.77 -16.38 13.45
N LEU A 56 9.70 -17.02 13.00
CA LEU A 56 8.80 -16.49 11.99
C LEU A 56 7.41 -16.34 12.61
N LEU A 57 6.97 -15.09 12.75
CA LEU A 57 5.66 -14.72 13.23
C LEU A 57 4.78 -14.33 12.05
N SER A 58 3.73 -15.10 11.78
CA SER A 58 2.62 -14.63 10.94
C SER A 58 1.77 -13.65 11.73
N LEU A 59 1.55 -12.44 11.20
CA LEU A 59 0.68 -11.46 11.85
C LEU A 59 -0.78 -11.90 11.83
N ASN A 60 -1.20 -12.57 10.77
CA ASN A 60 -2.52 -13.18 10.68
C ASN A 60 -2.49 -14.35 9.71
N PRO A 61 -2.50 -15.61 10.21
CA PRO A 61 -2.42 -16.80 9.37
C PRO A 61 -3.50 -16.88 8.30
N LYS A 62 -4.70 -16.33 8.54
CA LYS A 62 -5.79 -16.32 7.56
C LYS A 62 -5.44 -15.57 6.28
N PHE A 63 -4.62 -14.52 6.37
CA PHE A 63 -4.23 -13.71 5.21
C PHE A 63 -2.89 -14.13 4.60
N ASN A 64 -2.05 -14.84 5.35
CA ASN A 64 -0.79 -15.40 4.86
C ASN A 64 0.13 -14.39 4.14
N THR A 65 0.01 -13.10 4.45
CA THR A 65 0.67 -12.02 3.69
C THR A 65 1.84 -11.43 4.45
N TRP A 66 1.66 -11.07 5.73
CA TRP A 66 2.65 -10.32 6.50
C TRP A 66 3.27 -11.14 7.62
N PHE A 67 4.60 -11.11 7.66
CA PHE A 67 5.39 -11.86 8.62
C PHE A 67 6.45 -10.98 9.28
N ILE A 68 6.81 -11.33 10.51
CA ILE A 68 7.99 -10.81 11.18
C ILE A 68 8.98 -11.95 11.31
N LEU A 69 10.15 -11.79 10.69
CA LEU A 69 11.27 -12.68 10.84
C LEU A 69 12.23 -12.10 11.89
N GLU A 70 12.53 -12.87 12.92
CA GLU A 70 13.59 -12.55 13.87
C GLU A 70 14.74 -13.53 13.71
N VAL A 71 15.93 -12.99 13.54
CA VAL A 71 17.18 -13.75 13.41
C VAL A 71 18.04 -13.42 14.63
N SER A 72 18.24 -14.42 15.48
CA SER A 72 19.08 -14.31 16.68
C SER A 72 20.41 -15.00 16.45
N SER A 73 21.52 -14.28 16.64
CA SER A 73 22.89 -14.80 16.63
C SER A 73 23.59 -14.37 17.93
N GLY A 74 23.66 -15.27 18.91
CA GLY A 74 24.14 -14.92 20.25
C GLY A 74 23.23 -13.89 20.92
N SER A 75 23.79 -12.73 21.30
CA SER A 75 23.06 -11.62 21.94
C SER A 75 22.41 -10.64 20.96
N GLN A 76 22.73 -10.72 19.66
CA GLN A 76 22.14 -9.86 18.65
C GLN A 76 20.86 -10.47 18.10
N VAL A 77 19.79 -9.66 18.08
CA VAL A 77 18.49 -10.02 17.50
C VAL A 77 18.15 -8.97 16.45
N GLU A 78 18.05 -9.40 15.21
CA GLU A 78 17.62 -8.58 14.09
C GLU A 78 16.19 -8.94 13.70
N ARG A 79 15.37 -7.91 13.46
CA ARG A 79 13.96 -8.07 13.08
C ARG A 79 13.71 -7.53 11.68
N TYR A 80 13.00 -8.32 10.87
CA TYR A 80 12.69 -8.03 9.48
C TYR A 80 11.19 -8.17 9.25
N HIS A 81 10.61 -7.21 8.52
CA HIS A 81 9.21 -7.25 8.13
C HIS A 81 9.14 -7.84 6.72
N LEU A 82 8.49 -8.99 6.58
CA LEU A 82 8.38 -9.68 5.30
C LEU A 82 6.95 -9.59 4.77
N GLU A 83 6.85 -9.52 3.45
CA GLU A 83 5.60 -9.63 2.70
C GLU A 83 5.72 -10.73 1.66
N LEU A 84 4.76 -11.64 1.64
CA LEU A 84 4.73 -12.75 0.69
C LEU A 84 4.25 -12.26 -0.69
N ALA A 85 4.93 -12.67 -1.76
CA ALA A 85 4.65 -12.14 -3.10
C ALA A 85 3.31 -12.61 -3.68
N GLU A 86 2.90 -13.85 -3.35
CA GLU A 86 1.68 -14.49 -3.85
C GLU A 86 0.95 -15.26 -2.71
N PRO A 87 0.32 -14.56 -1.76
CA PRO A 87 -0.21 -15.16 -0.54
C PRO A 87 -1.40 -16.11 -0.75
N GLN A 88 -2.04 -16.08 -1.92
CA GLN A 88 -3.13 -16.97 -2.28
C GLN A 88 -2.64 -18.31 -2.85
N ASN A 89 -1.43 -18.35 -3.41
CA ASN A 89 -0.90 -19.50 -4.15
C ASN A 89 0.32 -20.14 -3.47
N THR A 90 0.91 -19.46 -2.51
CA THR A 90 2.13 -19.88 -1.82
C THR A 90 1.93 -19.77 -0.32
N THR A 91 2.32 -20.79 0.42
CA THR A 91 2.39 -20.79 1.88
C THR A 91 3.83 -20.55 2.31
N LEU A 92 4.01 -19.64 3.27
CA LEU A 92 5.30 -19.43 3.92
C LEU A 92 5.31 -20.05 5.32
N THR A 93 6.31 -20.88 5.60
CA THR A 93 6.55 -21.43 6.94
C THR A 93 8.05 -21.44 7.26
N LEU A 94 8.37 -21.83 8.50
CA LEU A 94 9.74 -22.00 8.96
C LEU A 94 9.99 -23.48 9.22
N GLN A 95 11.05 -24.01 8.60
CA GLN A 95 11.50 -25.38 8.81
C GLN A 95 12.85 -25.39 9.51
N GLY A 96 12.94 -26.17 10.60
CA GLY A 96 14.19 -26.52 11.24
C GLY A 96 14.72 -27.88 10.80
N GLY A 97 15.89 -28.26 11.33
CA GLY A 97 16.54 -29.55 11.07
C GLY A 97 17.76 -29.41 10.15
N GLY A 98 18.95 -29.37 10.73
CA GLY A 98 20.18 -29.04 10.01
C GLY A 98 20.28 -27.53 9.78
N THR A 99 20.06 -27.09 8.53
CA THR A 99 19.94 -25.67 8.19
C THR A 99 18.50 -25.22 8.37
N VAL A 100 18.28 -24.14 9.12
CA VAL A 100 16.95 -23.53 9.23
C VAL A 100 16.64 -22.82 7.92
N ASN A 101 15.44 -23.02 7.38
CA ASN A 101 14.99 -22.41 6.13
C ASN A 101 13.59 -21.81 6.27
N LEU A 102 13.36 -20.69 5.57
CA LEU A 102 12.03 -20.36 5.08
C LEU A 102 11.64 -21.37 4.01
N VAL A 103 10.41 -21.86 4.09
CA VAL A 103 9.84 -22.78 3.10
C VAL A 103 8.66 -22.09 2.43
N PHE A 104 8.80 -21.90 1.13
CA PHE A 104 7.76 -21.38 0.24
C PHE A 104 7.15 -22.56 -0.50
N GLY A 105 5.97 -23.00 -0.08
CA GLY A 105 5.32 -24.19 -0.62
C GLY A 105 4.03 -23.88 -1.36
N ASN A 106 3.73 -24.69 -2.35
CA ASN A 106 2.40 -24.84 -2.94
C ASN A 106 2.08 -26.34 -3.07
N ASP A 107 0.93 -26.68 -3.67
CA ASP A 107 0.47 -28.07 -3.80
C ASP A 107 1.44 -28.99 -4.57
N SER A 108 2.38 -28.43 -5.33
CA SER A 108 3.25 -29.16 -6.27
C SER A 108 4.74 -29.07 -5.96
N SER A 109 5.17 -28.08 -5.19
CA SER A 109 6.59 -27.76 -5.01
C SER A 109 6.84 -26.99 -3.72
N ALA A 110 8.08 -27.08 -3.23
CA ALA A 110 8.55 -26.30 -2.11
C ALA A 110 9.95 -25.74 -2.41
N THR A 111 10.13 -24.44 -2.19
CA THR A 111 11.42 -23.74 -2.31
C THR A 111 11.94 -23.41 -0.92
N LEU A 112 13.20 -23.77 -0.65
CA LEU A 112 13.88 -23.47 0.60
C LEU A 112 14.75 -22.22 0.42
N CYS A 113 14.71 -21.30 1.38
CA CYS A 113 15.51 -20.09 1.38
C CYS A 113 16.00 -19.75 2.79
N SER A 114 17.26 -19.35 2.91
CA SER A 114 17.87 -18.90 4.16
C SER A 114 18.52 -17.54 3.96
N PRO A 115 17.72 -16.45 3.83
CA PRO A 115 18.22 -15.14 3.37
C PRO A 115 19.14 -14.45 4.40
N TRP A 116 19.34 -15.04 5.57
CA TRP A 116 20.25 -14.59 6.64
C TRP A 116 21.61 -15.30 6.64
N LEU A 117 21.87 -16.25 5.74
CA LEU A 117 23.13 -16.99 5.71
C LEU A 117 24.13 -16.36 4.74
N GLY A 118 25.40 -16.30 5.17
CA GLY A 118 26.53 -15.84 4.37
C GLY A 118 27.10 -14.51 4.84
N PRO A 119 28.32 -14.15 4.42
CA PRO A 119 28.97 -12.88 4.78
C PRO A 119 28.30 -11.64 4.14
N ASN A 120 27.58 -11.84 3.04
CA ASN A 120 26.70 -10.85 2.41
C ASN A 120 25.30 -11.49 2.32
N ASP A 121 24.63 -11.60 3.47
CA ASP A 121 23.32 -12.22 3.50
C ASP A 121 22.29 -11.36 2.75
N GLU A 122 21.35 -12.03 2.09
CA GLU A 122 20.33 -11.41 1.24
C GLU A 122 19.47 -10.40 2.02
N LEU A 123 19.23 -10.60 3.33
CA LEU A 123 18.48 -9.64 4.15
C LEU A 123 19.27 -8.34 4.37
N SER A 124 20.57 -8.43 4.62
CA SER A 124 21.44 -7.26 4.75
C SER A 124 21.55 -6.51 3.43
N GLU A 125 21.72 -7.21 2.30
CA GLU A 125 21.72 -6.61 0.96
C GLU A 125 20.39 -5.91 0.68
N ALA A 126 19.26 -6.63 0.86
CA ALA A 126 17.91 -6.11 0.68
C ALA A 126 17.65 -4.86 1.53
N ARG A 127 18.12 -4.83 2.78
CA ARG A 127 17.98 -3.68 3.68
C ARG A 127 18.74 -2.45 3.18
N ASN A 128 19.87 -2.66 2.51
CA ASN A 128 20.75 -1.61 2.01
C ASN A 128 20.39 -1.10 0.61
N THR A 129 19.43 -1.74 -0.09
CA THR A 129 18.99 -1.30 -1.44
C THR A 129 18.36 0.09 -1.47
N GLY A 130 17.85 0.58 -0.33
CA GLY A 130 17.04 1.81 -0.28
C GLY A 130 15.61 1.66 -0.85
N LEU A 131 15.26 0.48 -1.37
CA LEU A 131 13.91 0.19 -1.86
C LEU A 131 12.95 0.03 -0.66
N PRO A 132 11.72 0.58 -0.72
CA PRO A 132 10.70 0.32 0.31
C PRO A 132 10.32 -1.17 0.42
N TYR A 133 10.34 -1.89 -0.71
CA TYR A 133 10.11 -3.33 -0.82
C TYR A 133 11.27 -3.93 -1.62
N ALA A 134 12.20 -4.57 -0.92
CA ALA A 134 13.36 -5.20 -1.55
C ALA A 134 13.09 -6.70 -1.75
N PRO A 135 13.24 -7.24 -2.97
CA PRO A 135 12.98 -8.66 -3.23
C PRO A 135 13.99 -9.54 -2.48
N ILE A 136 13.51 -10.67 -1.95
CA ILE A 136 14.32 -11.72 -1.33
C ILE A 136 13.86 -13.10 -1.80
N CYS A 137 14.67 -14.14 -1.57
CA CYS A 137 14.35 -15.52 -1.86
C CYS A 137 13.86 -15.73 -3.30
N ASN A 138 14.60 -15.19 -4.27
CA ASN A 138 14.24 -15.22 -5.69
C ASN A 138 12.84 -14.61 -5.97
N ARG A 139 12.52 -13.49 -5.30
CA ARG A 139 11.26 -12.72 -5.42
C ARG A 139 10.02 -13.44 -4.88
N LEU A 140 10.19 -14.53 -4.12
CA LEU A 140 9.07 -15.19 -3.45
C LEU A 140 8.55 -14.37 -2.26
N ALA A 141 9.37 -13.48 -1.69
CA ALA A 141 8.98 -12.52 -0.68
C ALA A 141 9.69 -11.18 -0.86
N PHE A 142 9.22 -10.17 -0.13
CA PHE A 142 9.80 -8.84 -0.07
C PHE A 142 10.15 -8.47 1.37
N LEU A 143 11.33 -7.89 1.58
CA LEU A 143 11.69 -7.18 2.79
C LEU A 143 11.10 -5.77 2.74
N ARG A 144 10.28 -5.43 3.74
CA ARG A 144 9.71 -4.09 3.93
C ARG A 144 10.70 -3.21 4.70
N ASN A 145 11.37 -2.31 3.99
CA ASN A 145 12.36 -1.42 4.57
C ASN A 145 11.72 -0.14 5.11
N LYS A 146 12.28 0.36 6.21
CA LYS A 146 11.99 1.70 6.70
C LYS A 146 12.73 2.72 5.84
N VAL A 147 12.03 3.32 4.88
CA VAL A 147 12.58 4.42 4.08
C VAL A 147 12.36 5.77 4.77
N ARG A 148 13.40 6.61 4.83
CA ARG A 148 13.24 8.04 5.20
C ARG A 148 12.89 8.79 3.93
N GLY A 149 11.75 9.51 3.92
CA GLY A 149 11.30 10.27 2.77
C GLY A 149 12.29 11.38 2.38
N ASN A 150 13.18 11.08 1.44
CA ASN A 150 13.90 12.05 0.63
C ASN A 150 13.36 11.94 -0.81
N ARG A 151 13.30 13.07 -1.52
CA ARG A 151 12.84 13.22 -2.92
C ARG A 151 13.54 12.28 -3.94
N SER A 152 14.53 11.49 -3.56
CA SER A 152 15.36 10.62 -4.42
C SER A 152 14.80 9.21 -4.68
N ASN A 153 13.72 8.78 -4.01
CA ASN A 153 13.16 7.43 -4.27
C ASN A 153 12.59 7.26 -5.70
N ARG A 154 12.28 8.37 -6.40
CA ARG A 154 11.85 8.33 -7.80
C ARG A 154 12.97 7.96 -8.77
N GLU A 155 14.20 8.36 -8.47
CA GLU A 155 15.39 8.03 -9.27
C GLU A 155 15.85 6.59 -9.01
N ALA A 156 15.83 6.13 -7.75
CA ALA A 156 16.19 4.75 -7.40
C ALA A 156 15.21 3.70 -7.94
N VAL A 157 13.90 4.01 -7.97
CA VAL A 157 12.88 3.15 -8.59
C VAL A 157 13.05 3.10 -10.11
N ALA A 158 13.42 4.21 -10.74
CA ALA A 158 13.70 4.25 -12.19
C ALA A 158 14.99 3.50 -12.57
N GLU A 159 16.03 3.54 -11.72
CA GLU A 159 17.31 2.84 -11.92
C GLU A 159 17.17 1.31 -11.75
N PHE A 160 16.40 0.84 -10.76
CA PHE A 160 16.04 -0.57 -10.62
C PHE A 160 15.34 -1.14 -11.86
N LEU A 161 14.41 -0.37 -12.44
CA LEU A 161 13.66 -0.73 -13.64
C LEU A 161 14.54 -0.78 -14.90
N ARG A 162 15.65 -0.05 -14.91
CA ARG A 162 16.58 0.02 -16.05
C ARG A 162 17.59 -1.14 -16.05
N ASP A 163 18.09 -1.51 -14.88
CA ASP A 163 19.20 -2.47 -14.77
C ASP A 163 18.74 -3.94 -14.68
N ASN A 164 17.43 -4.20 -14.56
CA ASN A 164 16.88 -5.56 -14.39
C ASN A 164 15.87 -5.96 -15.50
N ILE A 165 15.68 -5.15 -16.54
CA ILE A 165 14.68 -5.38 -17.59
C ILE A 165 15.33 -5.31 -18.99
N THR A 166 15.70 -6.47 -19.53
CA THR A 166 16.21 -6.62 -20.91
C THR A 166 15.04 -6.91 -21.85
N PHE A 167 14.73 -5.97 -22.75
CA PHE A 167 13.60 -6.05 -23.68
C PHE A 167 13.84 -7.00 -24.87
N GLY A 168 12.83 -7.81 -25.17
CA GLY A 168 12.67 -8.52 -26.43
C GLY A 168 11.20 -8.94 -26.59
N GLU A 169 10.61 -8.56 -27.70
CA GLU A 169 9.18 -8.58 -28.06
C GLU A 169 8.34 -9.79 -27.61
N SER A 170 7.05 -9.50 -27.36
CA SER A 170 5.96 -10.38 -26.89
C SER A 170 5.87 -10.61 -25.38
N LEU A 171 5.31 -9.64 -24.67
CA LEU A 171 4.55 -9.94 -23.45
C LEU A 171 3.48 -8.90 -23.14
N VAL A 172 2.33 -9.11 -23.76
CA VAL A 172 1.04 -8.80 -23.14
C VAL A 172 0.99 -9.63 -21.85
N GLY A 173 1.23 -8.99 -20.70
CA GLY A 173 1.01 -9.59 -19.37
C GLY A 173 2.10 -9.53 -18.30
N LEU A 174 3.23 -8.81 -18.47
CA LEU A 174 4.36 -8.93 -17.50
C LEU A 174 4.96 -7.63 -16.99
N ILE A 175 4.14 -6.61 -16.83
CA ILE A 175 4.22 -5.73 -15.66
C ILE A 175 2.94 -6.02 -14.91
N LYS A 176 3.04 -6.60 -13.70
CA LYS A 176 1.93 -6.65 -12.75
C LYS A 176 1.21 -5.31 -12.80
N GLY A 177 -0.08 -5.30 -13.13
CA GLY A 177 -1.00 -4.16 -12.99
C GLY A 177 -0.92 -3.60 -11.58
N SER A 178 0.09 -2.75 -11.40
CA SER A 178 0.57 -2.10 -10.19
C SER A 178 0.40 -2.88 -8.89
N PHE A 179 0.96 -4.09 -8.80
CA PHE A 179 1.22 -4.83 -7.55
C PHE A 179 0.06 -5.12 -6.56
N TYR A 180 -1.16 -4.62 -6.78
CA TYR A 180 -2.30 -4.82 -5.89
C TYR A 180 -3.66 -4.89 -6.60
N GLU A 181 -3.71 -4.92 -7.93
CA GLU A 181 -5.00 -5.11 -8.59
C GLU A 181 -5.50 -6.55 -8.45
N ASP A 182 -4.84 -7.63 -8.88
CA ASP A 182 -5.54 -8.93 -8.94
C ASP A 182 -5.98 -9.58 -7.60
N ALA A 183 -5.39 -9.21 -6.46
CA ALA A 183 -5.82 -9.74 -5.15
C ALA A 183 -6.97 -8.95 -4.50
N TYR A 184 -7.25 -7.73 -4.98
CA TYR A 184 -8.29 -6.83 -4.45
C TYR A 184 -9.18 -6.19 -5.53
N MET A 185 -8.92 -6.48 -6.81
CA MET A 185 -9.74 -6.11 -7.97
C MET A 185 -11.00 -6.97 -7.90
N ASN A 186 -11.93 -6.49 -7.09
CA ASN A 186 -13.32 -6.60 -7.47
C ASN A 186 -13.49 -5.70 -8.71
N SER A 187 -13.20 -6.24 -9.90
CA SER A 187 -13.69 -5.68 -11.14
C SER A 187 -15.21 -5.75 -11.06
N GLY A 188 -15.81 -4.63 -10.64
CA GLY A 188 -17.17 -4.35 -11.06
C GLY A 188 -17.13 -4.33 -12.58
N GLU A 189 -18.04 -5.06 -13.20
CA GLU A 189 -18.25 -5.02 -14.63
C GLU A 189 -18.32 -3.54 -15.06
N VAL A 190 -17.41 -3.11 -15.94
CA VAL A 190 -17.47 -1.77 -16.51
C VAL A 190 -18.74 -1.71 -17.35
N VAL A 191 -19.76 -1.07 -16.80
CA VAL A 191 -21.00 -0.81 -17.55
C VAL A 191 -20.70 0.37 -18.46
N ASP A 192 -20.45 0.06 -19.73
CA ASP A 192 -20.35 1.07 -20.77
C ASP A 192 -21.71 1.79 -20.91
N GLY A 193 -21.72 3.12 -20.83
CA GLY A 193 -22.96 3.91 -21.02
C GLY A 193 -23.27 5.01 -19.99
N GLY A 194 -22.34 5.41 -19.11
CA GLY A 194 -22.55 6.60 -18.27
C GLY A 194 -22.59 7.88 -19.11
N ASP A 195 -23.71 8.61 -19.10
CA ASP A 195 -23.81 9.95 -19.70
C ASP A 195 -22.94 10.93 -18.90
N ALA A 196 -21.67 11.06 -19.30
CA ALA A 196 -20.71 11.95 -18.67
C ALA A 196 -21.21 13.40 -18.61
N GLY A 197 -22.00 13.85 -19.60
CA GLY A 197 -22.61 15.18 -19.62
C GLY A 197 -23.69 15.32 -18.53
N GLY A 198 -24.55 14.31 -18.38
CA GLY A 198 -25.55 14.23 -17.33
C GLY A 198 -24.95 14.19 -15.92
N ILE A 199 -23.84 13.47 -15.73
CA ILE A 199 -23.13 13.43 -14.43
C ILE A 199 -22.45 14.77 -14.13
N VAL A 200 -21.77 15.38 -15.10
CA VAL A 200 -21.20 16.73 -14.94
C VAL A 200 -22.28 17.74 -14.57
N ALA A 201 -23.45 17.67 -15.20
CA ALA A 201 -24.59 18.53 -14.85
C ALA A 201 -25.08 18.27 -13.41
N SER A 202 -25.07 17.02 -12.94
CA SER A 202 -25.48 16.65 -11.58
C SER A 202 -24.49 17.10 -10.49
N LEU A 203 -23.19 17.18 -10.80
CA LEU A 203 -22.16 17.70 -9.90
C LEU A 203 -22.28 19.23 -9.71
N GLY A 204 -23.02 19.90 -10.59
CA GLY A 204 -23.31 21.32 -10.53
C GLY A 204 -22.08 22.19 -10.79
N LYS A 205 -22.10 23.40 -10.23
CA LYS A 205 -20.98 24.35 -10.30
C LYS A 205 -20.82 25.00 -8.93
N ALA A 206 -19.58 25.23 -8.51
CA ALA A 206 -19.31 25.93 -7.26
C ALA A 206 -19.95 27.33 -7.26
N LYS A 207 -20.51 27.75 -6.12
CA LYS A 207 -21.09 29.08 -5.94
C LYS A 207 -19.97 30.10 -5.70
N LEU A 208 -19.48 30.68 -6.79
CA LEU A 208 -18.43 31.68 -6.79
C LEU A 208 -19.01 33.09 -7.01
N SER A 209 -18.27 34.11 -6.58
CA SER A 209 -18.55 35.52 -6.88
C SER A 209 -18.17 35.89 -8.31
N ASP A 210 -17.21 35.16 -8.88
CA ASP A 210 -16.74 35.24 -10.27
C ASP A 210 -16.23 33.85 -10.70
N ASP A 211 -16.33 33.54 -11.99
CA ASP A 211 -16.04 32.23 -12.57
C ASP A 211 -15.12 32.34 -13.80
N PRO A 212 -13.90 32.87 -13.64
CA PRO A 212 -12.99 33.08 -14.76
C PRO A 212 -12.54 31.76 -15.40
N ILE A 213 -12.10 31.85 -16.66
CA ILE A 213 -11.38 30.75 -17.30
C ILE A 213 -9.96 30.68 -16.75
N LEU A 214 -9.65 29.56 -16.09
CA LEU A 214 -8.34 29.26 -15.54
C LEU A 214 -7.56 28.40 -16.53
N LYS A 215 -6.31 28.80 -16.80
CA LYS A 215 -5.33 28.00 -17.52
C LYS A 215 -4.42 27.34 -16.52
N THR A 216 -4.76 26.12 -16.14
CA THR A 216 -3.96 25.31 -15.23
C THR A 216 -3.65 23.95 -15.86
N ASN A 217 -2.59 23.32 -15.37
CA ASN A 217 -2.19 21.99 -15.78
C ASN A 217 -2.58 20.98 -14.70
N PHE A 218 -3.57 20.14 -14.99
CA PHE A 218 -3.98 19.04 -14.12
C PHE A 218 -3.03 17.83 -14.21
N GLY A 219 -2.17 17.77 -15.23
CA GLY A 219 -1.35 16.60 -15.54
C GLY A 219 -2.11 15.50 -16.31
N PHE A 220 -3.35 15.75 -16.69
CA PHE A 220 -4.20 14.90 -17.53
C PHE A 220 -5.11 15.75 -18.42
N GLU A 221 -5.60 15.16 -19.50
CA GLU A 221 -6.50 15.84 -20.43
C GLU A 221 -7.96 15.82 -19.94
N LEU A 222 -8.67 16.90 -20.23
CA LEU A 222 -10.08 17.09 -19.89
C LEU A 222 -10.93 17.19 -21.14
N ASP A 223 -12.13 16.63 -21.09
CA ASP A 223 -13.12 16.78 -22.15
C ASP A 223 -13.68 18.21 -22.17
N GLY A 224 -13.69 18.84 -23.35
CA GLY A 224 -14.29 20.16 -23.55
C GLY A 224 -13.53 21.35 -22.92
N ALA A 225 -12.28 21.18 -22.49
CA ALA A 225 -11.48 22.22 -21.82
C ALA A 225 -10.32 22.79 -22.65
N SER A 226 -10.43 22.80 -23.98
CA SER A 226 -9.33 23.21 -24.89
C SER A 226 -8.86 24.66 -24.71
N GLU A 227 -9.72 25.53 -24.20
CA GLU A 227 -9.40 26.96 -23.97
C GLU A 227 -9.01 27.25 -22.50
N GLY A 228 -9.07 26.25 -21.64
CA GLY A 228 -8.98 26.34 -20.18
C GLY A 228 -10.25 25.82 -19.51
N VAL A 229 -10.29 25.90 -18.19
CA VAL A 229 -11.40 25.43 -17.35
C VAL A 229 -12.08 26.60 -16.66
N ALA A 230 -13.41 26.66 -16.70
CA ALA A 230 -14.17 27.64 -15.94
C ALA A 230 -14.09 27.31 -14.45
N ALA A 231 -13.66 28.27 -13.63
CA ALA A 231 -13.46 28.07 -12.20
C ALA A 231 -14.71 27.46 -11.53
N GLY A 232 -14.51 26.42 -10.74
CA GLY A 232 -15.56 25.72 -10.00
C GLY A 232 -16.51 24.85 -10.85
N SER A 233 -16.26 24.71 -12.15
CA SER A 233 -17.01 23.80 -13.04
C SER A 233 -16.33 22.44 -13.11
N TRP A 234 -17.11 21.39 -13.35
CA TRP A 234 -16.60 20.02 -13.46
C TRP A 234 -16.38 19.63 -14.92
N TYR A 235 -15.32 18.86 -15.14
CA TYR A 235 -14.94 18.33 -16.45
C TYR A 235 -14.61 16.84 -16.31
N ALA A 236 -15.04 16.03 -17.28
CA ALA A 236 -14.62 14.64 -17.35
C ALA A 236 -13.14 14.55 -17.71
N ILE A 237 -12.42 13.61 -17.10
CA ILE A 237 -11.04 13.29 -17.49
C ILE A 237 -11.08 12.37 -18.71
N LYS A 238 -10.32 12.72 -19.74
CA LYS A 238 -10.22 11.88 -20.93
C LYS A 238 -9.66 10.51 -20.58
N GLU A 239 -10.18 9.47 -21.25
CA GLU A 239 -9.71 8.09 -21.14
C GLU A 239 -9.89 7.45 -19.74
N VAL A 240 -10.50 8.16 -18.79
CA VAL A 240 -10.78 7.65 -17.43
C VAL A 240 -12.26 7.86 -17.11
N HIS A 241 -13.07 6.86 -17.42
CA HIS A 241 -14.51 6.90 -17.19
C HIS A 241 -14.85 7.04 -15.69
N GLY A 242 -15.88 7.83 -15.39
CA GLY A 242 -16.37 8.03 -14.03
C GLY A 242 -15.48 8.90 -13.13
N VAL A 243 -14.45 9.57 -13.68
CA VAL A 243 -13.59 10.49 -12.93
C VAL A 243 -13.68 11.90 -13.50
N TYR A 244 -13.83 12.88 -12.60
CA TYR A 244 -14.08 14.27 -12.94
C TYR A 244 -13.16 15.19 -12.15
N ALA A 245 -12.78 16.31 -12.75
CA ALA A 245 -11.92 17.30 -12.11
C ALA A 245 -12.54 18.70 -12.13
N SER A 246 -12.20 19.48 -11.11
CA SER A 246 -12.50 20.91 -11.04
C SER A 246 -11.33 21.66 -10.41
N VAL A 247 -11.28 22.97 -10.65
CA VAL A 247 -10.32 23.87 -10.02
C VAL A 247 -10.96 25.21 -9.72
N MET A 248 -10.58 25.82 -8.60
CA MET A 248 -10.94 27.19 -8.25
C MET A 248 -9.91 27.78 -7.27
N GLN A 249 -9.97 29.09 -7.04
CA GLN A 249 -9.28 29.73 -5.93
C GLN A 249 -10.27 30.04 -4.78
N PRO A 250 -9.95 29.76 -3.51
CA PRO A 250 -10.86 30.00 -2.38
C PRO A 250 -11.33 31.45 -2.26
N GLY A 251 -10.53 32.42 -2.70
CA GLY A 251 -10.91 33.83 -2.73
C GLY A 251 -12.07 34.16 -3.68
N MET A 252 -12.40 33.26 -4.61
CA MET A 252 -13.53 33.39 -5.53
C MET A 252 -14.85 32.94 -4.91
N ILE A 253 -14.85 32.21 -3.79
CA ILE A 253 -16.06 31.70 -3.14
C ILE A 253 -17.00 32.86 -2.79
N SER A 254 -18.31 32.67 -2.99
CA SER A 254 -19.32 33.66 -2.62
C SER A 254 -19.19 34.09 -1.16
N GLN A 255 -19.27 35.40 -0.89
CA GLN A 255 -19.17 35.93 0.48
C GLN A 255 -20.23 35.34 1.42
N GLU A 256 -21.42 35.03 0.91
CA GLU A 256 -22.48 34.35 1.67
C GLU A 256 -22.02 33.01 2.27
N ILE A 257 -21.13 32.28 1.59
CA ILE A 257 -20.55 31.03 2.09
C ILE A 257 -19.42 31.34 3.09
N LEU A 258 -18.55 32.30 2.79
CA LEU A 258 -17.41 32.66 3.65
C LEU A 258 -17.84 33.32 4.97
N ASP A 259 -18.98 34.00 4.99
CA ASP A 259 -19.55 34.66 6.16
C ASP A 259 -20.33 33.69 7.08
N THR A 260 -20.26 32.39 6.82
CA THR A 260 -20.89 31.36 7.66
C THR A 260 -20.28 31.38 9.08
N PRO A 261 -21.10 31.43 10.15
CA PRO A 261 -20.60 31.38 11.53
C PRO A 261 -19.71 30.15 11.77
N GLY A 262 -18.50 30.37 12.28
CA GLY A 262 -17.51 29.31 12.55
C GLY A 262 -16.52 29.05 11.41
N ALA A 263 -16.65 29.72 10.26
CA ALA A 263 -15.64 29.68 9.20
C ALA A 263 -14.44 30.58 9.53
N ASN A 264 -13.23 30.09 9.29
CA ASN A 264 -12.01 30.91 9.39
C ASN A 264 -11.91 31.85 8.19
N ARG A 265 -11.37 33.06 8.45
CA ARG A 265 -11.05 33.99 7.36
C ARG A 265 -9.85 33.47 6.58
N LEU A 266 -9.95 33.51 5.26
CA LEU A 266 -8.84 33.20 4.36
C LEU A 266 -7.78 34.32 4.42
N ASP A 267 -6.51 33.96 4.50
CA ASP A 267 -5.40 34.92 4.38
C ASP A 267 -5.07 35.25 2.90
N THR A 268 -4.01 36.05 2.65
CA THR A 268 -3.64 36.47 1.29
C THR A 268 -3.09 35.34 0.43
N VAL A 269 -2.54 34.29 1.03
CA VAL A 269 -2.02 33.10 0.35
C VAL A 269 -3.17 32.14 0.05
N GLU A 270 -3.96 31.80 1.07
CA GLU A 270 -5.08 30.87 0.97
C GLU A 270 -6.12 31.34 -0.06
N ARG A 271 -6.40 32.66 -0.14
CA ARG A 271 -7.34 33.21 -1.13
C ARG A 271 -6.92 32.98 -2.57
N ARG A 272 -5.62 32.85 -2.85
CA ARG A 272 -5.06 32.80 -4.22
C ARG A 272 -4.48 31.43 -4.59
N ALA A 273 -4.51 30.48 -3.67
CA ALA A 273 -4.05 29.12 -3.95
C ALA A 273 -5.06 28.40 -4.85
N ASP A 274 -4.58 27.77 -5.91
CA ASP A 274 -5.42 26.91 -6.73
C ASP A 274 -5.76 25.63 -5.95
N VAL A 275 -7.06 25.37 -5.80
CA VAL A 275 -7.59 24.16 -5.19
C VAL A 275 -8.09 23.26 -6.30
N TYR A 276 -7.46 22.09 -6.42
CA TYR A 276 -7.84 21.04 -7.35
C TYR A 276 -8.76 20.06 -6.64
N LEU A 277 -9.88 19.75 -7.27
CA LEU A 277 -10.90 18.83 -6.77
C LEU A 277 -11.03 17.68 -7.74
N ILE A 278 -11.16 16.46 -7.22
CA ILE A 278 -11.39 15.24 -7.99
C ILE A 278 -12.64 14.56 -7.46
N ALA A 279 -13.52 14.14 -8.36
CA ALA A 279 -14.72 13.38 -8.06
C ALA A 279 -14.67 12.02 -8.75
N PHE A 280 -15.16 11.00 -8.05
CA PHE A 280 -15.26 9.63 -8.54
C PHE A 280 -16.74 9.20 -8.49
N ASP A 281 -17.20 8.59 -9.57
CA ASP A 281 -18.53 7.99 -9.65
C ASP A 281 -18.53 6.64 -8.91
N LEU A 282 -19.11 6.60 -7.72
CA LEU A 282 -19.14 5.40 -6.89
C LEU A 282 -20.06 4.29 -7.44
N SER A 283 -20.82 4.53 -8.51
CA SER A 283 -21.47 3.45 -9.25
C SER A 283 -20.47 2.64 -10.08
N GLN A 284 -19.34 3.24 -10.44
CA GLN A 284 -18.24 2.64 -11.20
C GLN A 284 -17.07 2.24 -10.29
N PHE A 285 -16.85 2.98 -9.20
CA PHE A 285 -15.73 2.77 -8.28
C PHE A 285 -16.17 2.27 -6.90
N LYS A 286 -15.46 1.26 -6.37
CA LYS A 286 -15.62 0.80 -4.99
C LYS A 286 -14.67 1.56 -4.07
N LEU A 287 -15.18 2.02 -2.93
CA LEU A 287 -14.38 2.74 -1.94
C LEU A 287 -13.70 1.73 -1.00
N GLY A 288 -12.38 1.63 -1.09
CA GLY A 288 -11.54 0.85 -0.17
C GLY A 288 -10.89 1.74 0.89
N TYR A 289 -10.61 1.19 2.08
CA TYR A 289 -9.86 1.88 3.12
C TYR A 289 -8.55 1.14 3.37
N GLU A 290 -7.42 1.84 3.20
CA GLU A 290 -6.10 1.34 3.54
C GLU A 290 -5.33 2.39 4.36
N LEU A 291 -4.60 1.92 5.37
CA LEU A 291 -3.68 2.73 6.14
C LEU A 291 -2.36 2.86 5.38
N GLY A 292 -2.19 3.99 4.68
CA GLY A 292 -0.89 4.35 4.10
C GLY A 292 0.20 4.42 5.16
N THR A 293 1.44 4.07 4.80
CA THR A 293 2.60 4.08 5.72
C THR A 293 3.15 5.47 6.01
N ASP A 294 2.54 6.53 5.47
CA ASP A 294 2.92 7.91 5.70
C ASP A 294 1.85 8.61 6.53
N HIS A 295 2.27 9.42 7.51
CA HIS A 295 1.40 10.43 8.08
C HIS A 295 1.15 11.41 6.93
N PRO A 296 -0.09 11.57 6.41
CA PRO A 296 -0.33 12.63 5.46
C PRO A 296 0.06 13.91 6.19
N ARG A 297 1.07 14.62 5.69
CA ARG A 297 1.55 15.90 6.27
C ARG A 297 0.51 17.01 6.12
N LEU A 298 -0.74 16.66 5.82
CA LEU A 298 -1.91 17.46 6.13
C LEU A 298 -1.97 17.57 7.64
N GLY A 299 -1.28 18.56 8.19
CA GLY A 299 -1.61 19.06 9.52
C GLY A 299 -3.08 19.42 9.45
N TRP A 300 -3.93 18.59 10.04
CA TRP A 300 -5.34 18.89 10.18
C TRP A 300 -5.44 20.27 10.81
N SER A 301 -6.22 21.16 10.20
CA SER A 301 -6.51 22.45 10.79
C SER A 301 -6.92 22.25 12.25
N PRO A 302 -6.47 23.09 13.19
CA PRO A 302 -6.95 23.04 14.56
C PRO A 302 -8.48 22.97 14.55
N ARG A 303 -9.05 22.10 15.38
CA ARG A 303 -10.50 22.06 15.51
C ARG A 303 -10.98 23.44 15.98
N PRO A 304 -12.07 23.98 15.42
CA PRO A 304 -12.69 25.19 15.95
C PRO A 304 -12.96 24.99 17.44
N ALA A 305 -12.59 26.00 18.23
CA ALA A 305 -12.96 26.08 19.65
C ALA A 305 -14.43 26.49 19.80
#